data_AF-A0A1G1VSL3-F1
#
_entry.id   AF-A0A1G1VSL3-F1
#
_cell.length_a   1.000
_cell.length_b   1.000
_cell.length_c   1.000
_cell.angle_alpha   90.00
_cell.angle_beta   90.00
_cell.angle_gamma   90.00
#
_symmetry.space_group_name_H-M   'P 1'
#
loop_
_entity.id
_entity.type
_entity.pdbx_description
1 polymer ?
#
loop_
_entity_poly.entity_id
_entity_poly.type
_entity_poly.pdbx_seq_one_letter_code
_entity_poly.pdbx_strand_id
1 'polypeptide(L)'
;MSEKSLLRSEVGQGRAVPERKELPGTVVAVACMDEALGYSPGILVAGVGGSAVTAYETGNQTFFPDQKRRLVERVRPVLYHSLGKMADQLGLGFGVTSHVGCGWAGVQGIESISIPRLTQAMSFGLGREYFGHIPFAKEPSALDKPGVAAYTKRSASDHYHNAESIVLTVGGFISQNEIDRIASRHGRPFILSADWLNDVVISGGDIHEALDFLEVEINIARGIAEGVVKPGAFQIFDGQRLDTMTTVRNRAFVHRLLQRFTRA
;
A
#
# COMPACT_ATOMS: atom_id res chain seq x y z
N MET A 1 31.37 -15.24 7.55
CA MET A 1 31.00 -15.27 6.11
C MET A 1 30.25 -14.00 5.80
N SER A 2 30.69 -13.21 4.81
CA SER A 2 30.16 -11.87 4.50
C SER A 2 28.83 -11.96 3.74
N GLU A 3 27.85 -11.11 4.05
CA GLU A 3 26.55 -11.00 3.35
C GLU A 3 26.66 -10.87 1.82
N LYS A 4 27.81 -10.41 1.30
CA LYS A 4 28.09 -10.37 -0.15
C LYS A 4 28.18 -11.75 -0.80
N SER A 5 28.43 -12.80 -0.01
CA SER A 5 28.60 -14.18 -0.48
C SER A 5 27.28 -14.88 -0.79
N LEU A 6 26.20 -14.53 -0.10
CA LEU A 6 24.86 -15.10 -0.31
C LEU A 6 24.18 -14.57 -1.59
N LEU A 7 24.61 -13.38 -2.06
CA LEU A 7 24.03 -12.72 -3.24
C LEU A 7 24.47 -13.32 -4.58
N ARG A 8 25.49 -14.19 -4.62
CA ARG A 8 26.05 -14.73 -5.88
C ARG A 8 25.63 -16.17 -6.20
N SER A 9 25.14 -16.95 -5.24
CA SER A 9 24.80 -18.36 -5.47
C SER A 9 23.39 -18.60 -6.02
N GLU A 10 22.54 -17.58 -6.09
CA GLU A 10 21.17 -17.67 -6.66
C GLU A 10 21.05 -17.05 -8.06
N VAL A 11 22.16 -16.93 -8.80
CA VAL A 11 22.22 -16.35 -10.16
C VAL A 11 21.80 -17.38 -11.25
N GLY A 12 21.33 -18.55 -10.85
CA GLY A 12 20.88 -19.60 -11.77
C GLY A 12 19.46 -19.38 -12.28
N GLN A 13 19.35 -18.88 -13.52
CA GLN A 13 18.17 -18.99 -14.40
C GLN A 13 16.92 -18.20 -13.98
N GLY A 14 16.96 -16.88 -14.12
CA GLY A 14 15.74 -16.09 -14.26
C GLY A 14 15.05 -16.46 -15.58
N ARG A 15 13.98 -17.27 -15.52
CA ARG A 15 13.01 -17.34 -16.63
C ARG A 15 12.48 -15.92 -16.87
N ALA A 16 12.49 -15.48 -18.12
CA ALA A 16 11.78 -14.27 -18.53
C ALA A 16 10.32 -14.40 -18.09
N VAL A 17 9.87 -13.50 -17.23
CA VAL A 17 8.46 -13.42 -16.82
C VAL A 17 7.68 -12.98 -18.05
N PRO A 18 6.60 -13.68 -18.45
CA PRO A 18 5.76 -13.21 -19.54
C PRO A 18 5.22 -11.83 -19.20
N GLU A 19 5.42 -10.84 -20.08
CA GLU A 19 4.80 -9.53 -19.93
C GLU A 19 3.28 -9.69 -19.83
N ARG A 20 2.72 -9.42 -18.66
CA ARG A 20 1.27 -9.17 -18.54
C ARG A 20 1.01 -7.81 -19.18
N LYS A 21 0.44 -7.82 -20.38
CA LYS A 21 -0.01 -6.59 -21.04
C LYS A 21 -1.25 -6.07 -20.32
N GLU A 22 -1.05 -5.00 -19.56
CA GLU A 22 -2.14 -4.23 -18.98
C GLU A 22 -2.95 -3.51 -20.07
N LEU A 23 -4.21 -3.20 -19.76
CA LEU A 23 -5.08 -2.50 -20.68
C LEU A 23 -4.55 -1.09 -20.99
N PRO A 24 -4.78 -0.55 -22.20
CA PRO A 24 -4.50 0.85 -22.49
C PRO A 24 -5.19 1.76 -21.49
N GLY A 25 -4.45 2.72 -20.91
CA GLY A 25 -4.97 3.63 -19.90
C GLY A 25 -4.92 3.11 -18.46
N THR A 26 -4.28 1.96 -18.20
CA THR A 26 -4.06 1.50 -16.83
C THR A 26 -3.22 2.49 -16.02
N VAL A 27 -3.63 2.72 -14.77
CA VAL A 27 -2.92 3.58 -13.81
C VAL A 27 -2.63 2.84 -12.51
N VAL A 28 -1.66 3.34 -11.77
CA VAL A 28 -1.37 2.99 -10.40
C VAL A 28 -1.95 4.06 -9.48
N ALA A 29 -2.84 3.65 -8.58
CA ALA A 29 -3.38 4.49 -7.54
C ALA A 29 -2.78 4.11 -6.19
N VAL A 30 -2.13 5.07 -5.52
CA VAL A 30 -1.88 4.96 -4.08
C VAL A 30 -3.21 5.14 -3.36
N ALA A 31 -3.62 4.13 -2.62
CA ALA A 31 -4.88 4.12 -1.89
C ALA A 31 -4.65 3.69 -0.45
N CYS A 32 -5.53 4.14 0.46
CA CYS A 32 -5.49 3.67 1.83
C CYS A 32 -5.68 2.15 1.91
N MET A 33 -5.02 1.51 2.88
CA MET A 33 -5.38 0.14 3.26
C MET A 33 -6.82 0.15 3.81
N ASP A 34 -7.77 -0.35 3.02
CA ASP A 34 -9.17 -0.46 3.39
C ASP A 34 -9.80 -1.58 2.57
N GLU A 35 -10.36 -2.58 3.27
CA GLU A 35 -10.93 -3.79 2.71
C GLU A 35 -12.26 -3.56 1.99
N ALA A 36 -12.86 -2.38 2.17
CA ALA A 36 -14.12 -1.99 1.55
C ALA A 36 -13.95 -1.21 0.24
N LEU A 37 -12.72 -0.86 -0.14
CA LEU A 37 -12.43 -0.19 -1.40
C LEU A 37 -12.57 -1.14 -2.58
N GLY A 38 -13.19 -0.63 -3.64
CA GLY A 38 -13.31 -1.30 -4.92
C GLY A 38 -12.91 -0.38 -6.07
N TYR A 39 -12.33 -0.97 -7.12
CA TYR A 39 -11.73 -0.24 -8.24
C TYR A 39 -12.23 -0.74 -9.58
N SER A 40 -12.35 0.15 -10.57
CA SER A 40 -12.67 -0.22 -11.94
C SER A 40 -11.52 -1.01 -12.61
N PRO A 41 -11.80 -1.75 -13.70
CA PRO A 41 -10.74 -2.25 -14.57
C PRO A 41 -9.79 -1.12 -14.98
N GLY A 42 -8.49 -1.42 -15.10
CA GLY A 42 -7.46 -0.42 -15.42
C GLY A 42 -6.87 0.32 -14.22
N ILE A 43 -7.22 -0.05 -12.99
CA ILE A 43 -6.54 0.45 -11.79
C ILE A 43 -5.75 -0.67 -11.12
N LEU A 44 -4.46 -0.40 -10.91
CA LEU A 44 -3.60 -1.15 -10.02
C LEU A 44 -3.40 -0.35 -8.72
N VAL A 45 -3.41 -1.04 -7.58
CA VAL A 45 -3.39 -0.40 -6.27
C VAL A 45 -2.03 -0.59 -5.61
N ALA A 46 -1.47 0.50 -5.10
CA ALA A 46 -0.41 0.50 -4.10
C ALA A 46 -1.02 0.90 -2.75
N GLY A 47 -1.25 -0.09 -1.87
CA GLY A 47 -1.83 0.16 -0.56
C GLY A 47 -0.84 0.86 0.39
N VAL A 48 -1.24 2.00 0.96
CA VAL A 48 -0.45 2.79 1.93
C VAL A 48 -1.41 3.40 2.95
N GLY A 49 -1.14 3.28 4.25
CA GLY A 49 -2.01 3.76 5.32
C GLY A 49 -2.42 5.24 5.18
N GLY A 50 -3.73 5.50 5.16
CA GLY A 50 -4.36 6.83 5.22
C GLY A 50 -3.99 7.83 4.14
N SER A 51 -3.65 7.35 2.94
CA SER A 51 -3.04 8.18 1.90
C SER A 51 -1.85 8.98 2.46
N ALA A 52 -1.17 8.41 3.46
CA ALA A 52 -0.06 8.98 4.20
C ALA A 52 -0.26 10.44 4.68
N VAL A 53 -1.40 10.80 5.28
CA VAL A 53 -1.49 12.07 6.04
C VAL A 53 -1.13 11.85 7.52
N THR A 54 -0.54 12.87 8.14
CA THR A 54 -0.09 12.85 9.53
C THR A 54 -0.56 14.09 10.29
N ALA A 55 -0.99 13.90 11.53
CA ALA A 55 -1.33 14.99 12.46
C ALA A 55 -0.65 14.75 13.80
N TYR A 56 0.11 15.73 14.28
CA TYR A 56 0.87 15.66 15.53
C TYR A 56 0.03 16.11 16.72
N GLU A 57 0.38 15.63 17.92
CA GLU A 57 -0.24 16.05 19.20
C GLU A 57 -1.76 15.78 19.31
N THR A 58 -2.34 15.06 18.35
CA THR A 58 -3.78 14.72 18.31
C THR A 58 -4.01 13.20 18.28
N GLY A 59 -5.27 12.79 18.41
CA GLY A 59 -5.67 11.38 18.28
C GLY A 59 -5.11 10.46 19.36
N ASN A 60 -5.02 9.16 19.05
CA ASN A 60 -4.60 8.14 20.00
C ASN A 60 -3.06 8.06 20.10
N GLN A 61 -2.49 8.85 21.01
CA GLN A 61 -1.03 8.89 21.26
C GLN A 61 -0.46 7.58 21.82
N THR A 62 -1.29 6.75 22.47
CA THR A 62 -0.85 5.44 22.97
C THR A 62 -0.68 4.46 21.81
N PHE A 63 -1.59 4.48 20.84
CA PHE A 63 -1.58 3.56 19.72
C PHE A 63 -0.61 3.99 18.60
N PHE A 64 -0.65 5.27 18.24
CA PHE A 64 0.15 5.84 17.16
C PHE A 64 0.86 7.14 17.62
N PRO A 65 1.89 7.05 18.49
CA PRO A 65 2.60 8.21 19.01
C PRO A 65 3.35 9.02 17.93
N ASP A 66 3.64 10.28 18.24
CA ASP A 66 4.33 11.22 17.34
C ASP A 66 5.66 10.71 16.79
N GLN A 67 6.41 9.88 17.53
CA GLN A 67 7.63 9.27 17.02
C GLN A 67 7.37 8.41 15.77
N LYS A 68 6.27 7.63 15.76
CA LYS A 68 5.89 6.84 14.59
C LYS A 68 5.37 7.72 13.46
N ARG A 69 4.66 8.82 13.79
CA ARG A 69 4.22 9.81 12.78
C ARG A 69 5.41 10.49 12.07
N ARG A 70 6.47 10.82 12.82
CA ARG A 70 7.72 11.36 12.26
C ARG A 70 8.42 10.37 11.33
N LEU A 71 8.40 9.07 11.69
CA LEU A 71 8.90 8.02 10.80
C LEU A 71 8.11 8.00 9.49
N VAL A 72 6.77 8.03 9.56
CA VAL A 72 5.90 8.08 8.38
C VAL A 72 6.20 9.31 7.51
N GLU A 73 6.33 10.50 8.09
CA GLU A 73 6.67 11.71 7.32
C GLU A 73 8.05 11.63 6.66
N ARG A 74 9.03 11.04 7.34
CA ARG A 74 10.39 10.90 6.81
C ARG A 74 10.48 9.90 5.66
N VAL A 75 9.80 8.76 5.76
CA VAL A 75 9.86 7.68 4.76
C VAL A 75 8.96 7.97 3.55
N ARG A 76 7.86 8.70 3.73
CA ARG A 76 6.85 8.95 2.69
C ARG A 76 7.40 9.52 1.37
N PRO A 77 8.28 10.55 1.35
CA PRO A 77 8.82 11.04 0.08
C PRO A 77 9.55 9.95 -0.71
N VAL A 78 10.32 9.09 -0.03
CA VAL A 78 11.04 7.98 -0.65
C VAL A 78 10.06 6.94 -1.19
N LEU A 79 9.08 6.52 -0.37
CA LEU A 79 8.01 5.61 -0.78
C LEU A 79 7.31 6.08 -2.06
N TYR A 80 6.80 7.30 -2.09
CA TYR A 80 6.04 7.83 -3.23
C TYR A 80 6.95 8.10 -4.43
N HIS A 81 8.23 8.42 -4.22
CA HIS A 81 9.22 8.49 -5.28
C HIS A 81 9.38 7.12 -5.96
N SER A 82 9.69 6.09 -5.17
CA SER A 82 9.91 4.72 -5.63
C SER A 82 8.70 4.10 -6.32
N LEU A 83 7.49 4.25 -5.75
CA LEU A 83 6.27 3.75 -6.38
C LEU A 83 6.00 4.41 -7.74
N GLY A 84 6.21 5.73 -7.86
CA GLY A 84 6.05 6.43 -9.12
C GLY A 84 7.06 5.99 -10.17
N LYS A 85 8.34 5.80 -9.78
CA LYS A 85 9.37 5.26 -10.67
C LYS A 85 9.00 3.86 -11.19
N MET A 86 8.42 3.02 -10.35
CA MET A 86 7.94 1.70 -10.78
C MET A 86 6.77 1.79 -11.75
N ALA A 87 5.82 2.69 -11.51
CA ALA A 87 4.74 2.94 -12.45
C ALA A 87 5.28 3.43 -13.82
N ASP A 88 6.26 4.34 -13.81
CA ASP A 88 6.92 4.84 -15.02
C ASP A 88 7.63 3.73 -15.80
N GLN A 89 8.33 2.82 -15.10
CA GLN A 89 8.97 1.64 -15.71
C GLN A 89 7.98 0.70 -16.39
N LEU A 90 6.74 0.66 -15.90
CA LEU A 90 5.65 -0.11 -16.49
C LEU A 90 4.85 0.67 -17.54
N GLY A 91 5.20 1.94 -17.79
CA GLY A 91 4.47 2.82 -18.72
C GLY A 91 3.07 3.18 -18.23
N LEU A 92 2.83 3.22 -16.92
CA LEU A 92 1.54 3.46 -16.30
C LEU A 92 1.46 4.87 -15.70
N GLY A 93 0.27 5.47 -15.72
CA GLY A 93 0.02 6.70 -14.96
C GLY A 93 0.09 6.45 -13.45
N PHE A 94 0.46 7.44 -12.65
CA PHE A 94 0.62 7.30 -11.20
C PHE A 94 -0.04 8.46 -10.44
N GLY A 95 -0.85 8.15 -9.44
CA GLY A 95 -1.50 9.16 -8.63
C GLY A 95 -2.01 8.65 -7.29
N VAL A 96 -2.56 9.56 -6.52
CA VAL A 96 -2.95 9.34 -5.12
C VAL A 96 -4.45 9.55 -4.98
N THR A 97 -5.09 8.69 -4.20
CA THR A 97 -6.51 8.81 -3.86
C THR A 97 -6.67 9.06 -2.37
N SER A 98 -7.85 9.50 -1.97
CA SER A 98 -8.33 9.48 -0.57
C SER A 98 -9.71 8.84 -0.53
N HIS A 99 -10.25 8.53 0.65
CA HIS A 99 -11.59 7.95 0.74
C HIS A 99 -12.30 8.33 2.05
N VAL A 100 -13.62 8.21 2.06
CA VAL A 100 -14.42 8.37 3.28
C VAL A 100 -14.20 7.18 4.24
N GLY A 101 -14.33 7.42 5.54
CA GLY A 101 -14.25 6.35 6.55
C GLY A 101 -12.82 5.82 6.78
N CYS A 102 -11.80 6.63 6.50
CA CYS A 102 -10.40 6.26 6.67
C CYS A 102 -10.02 6.00 8.14
N GLY A 103 -9.84 4.74 8.50
CA GLY A 103 -9.43 4.33 9.85
C GLY A 103 -8.10 4.96 10.28
N TRP A 104 -7.13 5.09 9.37
CA TRP A 104 -5.84 5.75 9.64
C TRP A 104 -5.98 7.24 9.99
N ALA A 105 -6.86 7.97 9.28
CA ALA A 105 -7.15 9.37 9.61
C ALA A 105 -7.87 9.45 10.97
N GLY A 106 -8.82 8.54 11.22
CA GLY A 106 -9.56 8.44 12.48
C GLY A 106 -8.66 8.23 13.70
N VAL A 107 -7.69 7.32 13.66
CA VAL A 107 -6.76 7.09 14.80
C VAL A 107 -5.88 8.30 15.13
N GLN A 108 -5.72 9.23 14.19
CA GLN A 108 -4.99 10.49 14.38
C GLN A 108 -5.89 11.66 14.78
N GLY A 109 -7.22 11.47 14.83
CA GLY A 109 -8.18 12.55 15.08
C GLY A 109 -8.36 13.50 13.90
N ILE A 110 -8.01 13.08 12.69
CA ILE A 110 -8.27 13.86 11.48
C ILE A 110 -9.73 13.66 11.07
N GLU A 111 -10.49 14.75 11.02
CA GLU A 111 -11.89 14.72 10.60
C GLU A 111 -12.04 14.31 9.14
N SER A 112 -13.04 13.46 8.84
CA SER A 112 -13.30 12.94 7.49
C SER A 112 -13.42 14.02 6.42
N ILE A 113 -14.02 15.17 6.76
CA ILE A 113 -14.19 16.30 5.82
C ILE A 113 -12.87 16.96 5.42
N SER A 114 -11.83 16.84 6.25
CA SER A 114 -10.50 17.42 6.00
C SER A 114 -9.62 16.54 5.12
N ILE A 115 -9.92 15.23 5.01
CA ILE A 115 -9.08 14.25 4.33
C ILE A 115 -8.82 14.61 2.86
N PRO A 116 -9.83 14.95 2.01
CA PRO A 116 -9.57 15.23 0.59
C PRO A 116 -8.56 16.36 0.41
N ARG A 117 -8.74 17.46 1.14
CA ARG A 117 -7.87 18.64 1.08
C ARG A 117 -6.46 18.32 1.54
N LEU A 118 -6.31 17.60 2.66
CA LEU A 118 -5.00 17.25 3.22
C LEU A 118 -4.24 16.29 2.29
N THR A 119 -4.91 15.27 1.76
CA THR A 119 -4.29 14.34 0.80
C THR A 119 -3.91 15.03 -0.50
N GLN A 120 -4.75 15.93 -1.01
CA GLN A 120 -4.42 16.70 -2.22
C GLN A 120 -3.19 17.59 -2.00
N ALA A 121 -3.13 18.33 -0.88
CA ALA A 121 -1.97 19.17 -0.54
C ALA A 121 -0.68 18.35 -0.40
N MET A 122 -0.75 17.19 0.25
CA MET A 122 0.38 16.27 0.39
C MET A 122 0.82 15.71 -0.97
N SER A 123 -0.13 15.30 -1.81
CA SER A 123 0.16 14.79 -3.16
C SER A 123 0.89 15.86 -3.99
N PHE A 124 0.42 17.11 -3.95
CA PHE A 124 1.07 18.23 -4.60
C PHE A 124 2.49 18.48 -4.07
N GLY A 125 2.68 18.48 -2.75
CA GLY A 125 4.00 18.63 -2.12
C GLY A 125 5.00 17.53 -2.51
N LEU A 126 4.50 16.34 -2.87
CA LEU A 126 5.31 15.23 -3.38
C LEU A 126 5.44 15.22 -4.92
N GLY A 127 4.87 16.19 -5.62
CA GLY A 127 4.85 16.25 -7.08
C GLY A 127 4.05 15.12 -7.73
N ARG A 128 2.99 14.63 -7.06
CA ARG A 128 2.14 13.53 -7.52
C ARG A 128 0.73 14.01 -7.86
N GLU A 129 0.13 13.42 -8.88
CA GLU A 129 -1.26 13.71 -9.27
C GLU A 129 -2.23 13.21 -8.19
N TYR A 130 -3.22 14.02 -7.85
CA TYR A 130 -4.33 13.60 -7.01
C TYR A 130 -5.47 13.14 -7.92
N PHE A 131 -5.82 11.85 -7.85
CA PHE A 131 -6.86 11.27 -8.70
C PHE A 131 -8.27 11.54 -8.21
N GLY A 132 -8.44 11.89 -6.92
CA GLY A 132 -9.72 12.29 -6.35
C GLY A 132 -10.07 11.61 -5.03
N HIS A 133 -11.25 11.93 -4.53
CA HIS A 133 -11.81 11.38 -3.31
C HIS A 133 -12.81 10.25 -3.61
N ILE A 134 -12.50 9.03 -3.19
CA ILE A 134 -13.31 7.84 -3.40
C ILE A 134 -14.58 7.94 -2.53
N PRO A 135 -15.78 7.98 -3.16
CA PRO A 135 -17.03 8.17 -2.45
C PRO A 135 -17.58 6.85 -1.91
N PHE A 136 -18.51 6.95 -0.96
CA PHE A 136 -19.41 5.85 -0.65
C PHE A 136 -20.37 5.62 -1.82
N ALA A 137 -20.32 4.45 -2.43
CA ALA A 137 -21.19 4.06 -3.55
C ALA A 137 -21.36 2.53 -3.61
N LYS A 138 -22.35 2.07 -4.38
CA LYS A 138 -22.57 0.63 -4.61
C LYS A 138 -21.72 0.08 -5.76
N GLU A 139 -21.28 0.95 -6.66
CA GLU A 139 -20.51 0.64 -7.87
C GLU A 139 -19.43 1.71 -8.10
N PRO A 140 -18.37 1.42 -8.89
CA PRO A 140 -17.32 2.38 -9.19
C PRO A 140 -17.87 3.71 -9.71
N SER A 141 -17.47 4.80 -9.07
CA SER A 141 -17.82 6.17 -9.46
C SER A 141 -16.59 6.87 -10.01
N ALA A 142 -16.76 7.67 -11.05
CA ALA A 142 -15.66 8.43 -11.63
C ALA A 142 -15.04 9.37 -10.59
N LEU A 143 -13.71 9.45 -10.60
CA LEU A 143 -12.94 10.41 -9.80
C LEU A 143 -12.53 11.62 -10.66
N ASP A 144 -11.69 12.50 -10.12
CA ASP A 144 -11.22 13.71 -10.80
C ASP A 144 -10.38 13.37 -12.04
N LYS A 145 -9.62 12.27 -12.00
CA LYS A 145 -8.86 11.77 -13.15
C LYS A 145 -9.77 11.08 -14.17
N PRO A 146 -9.83 11.54 -15.44
CA PRO A 146 -10.59 10.86 -16.47
C PRO A 146 -10.17 9.39 -16.63
N GLY A 147 -11.13 8.48 -16.68
CA GLY A 147 -10.90 7.04 -16.82
C GLY A 147 -10.58 6.30 -15.52
N VAL A 148 -10.50 7.00 -14.38
CA VAL A 148 -10.32 6.37 -13.06
C VAL A 148 -11.64 6.37 -12.32
N ALA A 149 -12.14 5.18 -11.95
CA ALA A 149 -13.34 5.03 -11.15
C ALA A 149 -13.13 4.08 -9.97
N ALA A 150 -13.62 4.48 -8.80
CA ALA A 150 -13.49 3.71 -7.57
C ALA A 150 -14.68 3.97 -6.64
N TYR A 151 -14.82 3.15 -5.60
CA TYR A 151 -15.87 3.30 -4.61
C TYR A 151 -15.46 2.66 -3.29
N THR A 152 -16.08 3.10 -2.19
CA THR A 152 -16.06 2.35 -0.93
C THR A 152 -17.48 1.89 -0.58
N LYS A 153 -17.58 0.66 -0.08
CA LYS A 153 -18.85 0.08 0.40
C LYS A 153 -19.20 0.53 1.83
N ARG A 154 -18.29 1.20 2.54
CA ARG A 154 -18.52 1.70 3.90
C ARG A 154 -18.81 3.20 3.88
N SER A 155 -19.77 3.61 4.69
CA SER A 155 -20.13 5.03 4.84
C SER A 155 -19.07 5.78 5.65
N ALA A 156 -19.04 7.11 5.54
CA ALA A 156 -18.06 7.94 6.25
C ALA A 156 -18.11 7.83 7.79
N SER A 157 -19.26 7.43 8.35
CA SER A 157 -19.50 7.25 9.79
C SER A 157 -19.18 5.85 10.30
N ASP A 158 -18.89 4.89 9.40
CA ASP A 158 -18.54 3.53 9.76
C ASP A 158 -17.01 3.37 9.75
N HIS A 159 -16.44 3.31 10.96
CA HIS A 159 -15.00 3.12 11.17
C HIS A 159 -14.65 1.68 11.55
N TYR A 160 -15.63 0.78 11.59
CA TYR A 160 -15.37 -0.62 11.91
C TYR A 160 -14.77 -1.32 10.69
N HIS A 161 -13.63 -1.97 10.89
CA HIS A 161 -12.97 -2.76 9.85
C HIS A 161 -13.09 -4.24 10.19
N ASN A 162 -13.38 -5.04 9.17
CA ASN A 162 -13.51 -6.49 9.29
C ASN A 162 -12.52 -7.25 8.40
N ALA A 163 -11.44 -6.60 8.00
CA ALA A 163 -10.37 -7.24 7.26
C ALA A 163 -9.89 -8.52 7.98
N GLU A 164 -9.73 -9.59 7.23
CA GLU A 164 -9.34 -10.93 7.73
C GLU A 164 -7.90 -11.28 7.38
N SER A 165 -7.34 -10.59 6.39
CA SER A 165 -5.96 -10.78 5.95
C SER A 165 -5.26 -9.46 5.65
N ILE A 166 -3.93 -9.51 5.62
CA ILE A 166 -3.07 -8.45 5.11
C ILE A 166 -2.34 -9.01 3.89
N VAL A 167 -2.51 -8.37 2.74
CA VAL A 167 -1.81 -8.68 1.50
C VAL A 167 -0.66 -7.69 1.32
N LEU A 168 0.55 -8.22 1.26
CA LEU A 168 1.77 -7.48 0.97
C LEU A 168 2.17 -7.73 -0.48
N THR A 169 2.07 -6.69 -1.32
CA THR A 169 2.45 -6.79 -2.73
C THR A 169 3.97 -6.67 -2.91
N VAL A 170 4.56 -7.52 -3.74
CA VAL A 170 6.03 -7.54 -3.97
C VAL A 170 6.43 -7.50 -5.45
N GLY A 171 5.47 -7.64 -6.36
CA GLY A 171 5.70 -7.89 -7.78
C GLY A 171 4.93 -6.95 -8.71
N GLY A 172 4.67 -5.72 -8.28
CA GLY A 172 4.07 -4.67 -9.09
C GLY A 172 2.57 -4.58 -8.92
N PHE A 173 2.15 -4.11 -7.74
CA PHE A 173 0.78 -3.68 -7.43
C PHE A 173 -0.27 -4.80 -7.57
N ILE A 174 -1.53 -4.46 -7.30
CA ILE A 174 -2.64 -5.43 -7.33
C ILE A 174 -3.90 -4.84 -7.97
N SER A 175 -4.58 -5.62 -8.80
CA SER A 175 -5.87 -5.26 -9.43
C SER A 175 -7.07 -5.73 -8.61
N GLN A 176 -8.26 -5.18 -8.87
CA GLN A 176 -9.51 -5.62 -8.22
C GLN A 176 -9.75 -7.13 -8.38
N ASN A 177 -9.57 -7.68 -9.59
CA ASN A 177 -9.75 -9.11 -9.85
C ASN A 177 -8.76 -9.99 -9.05
N GLU A 178 -7.60 -9.47 -8.68
CA GLU A 178 -6.63 -10.16 -7.82
C GLU A 178 -7.04 -10.09 -6.36
N ILE A 179 -7.49 -8.91 -5.91
CA ILE A 179 -8.06 -8.72 -4.57
C ILE A 179 -9.23 -9.68 -4.36
N ASP A 180 -10.18 -9.75 -5.29
CA ASP A 180 -11.38 -10.60 -5.18
C ASP A 180 -11.01 -12.09 -5.11
N ARG A 181 -10.02 -12.52 -5.89
CA ARG A 181 -9.51 -13.91 -5.85
C ARG A 181 -8.87 -14.25 -4.51
N ILE A 182 -8.10 -13.34 -3.92
CA ILE A 182 -7.53 -13.52 -2.58
C ILE A 182 -8.65 -13.55 -1.54
N ALA A 183 -9.59 -12.61 -1.63
CA ALA A 183 -10.70 -12.48 -0.71
C ALA A 183 -11.56 -13.75 -0.65
N SER A 184 -11.77 -14.42 -1.79
CA SER A 184 -12.52 -15.69 -1.86
C SER A 184 -11.88 -16.85 -1.08
N ARG A 185 -10.59 -16.74 -0.74
CA ARG A 185 -9.82 -17.80 -0.06
C ARG A 185 -9.38 -17.42 1.35
N HIS A 186 -9.09 -16.14 1.58
CA HIS A 186 -8.44 -15.65 2.79
C HIS A 186 -9.23 -14.54 3.50
N GLY A 187 -10.48 -14.32 3.09
CA GLY A 187 -11.31 -13.22 3.57
C GLY A 187 -10.82 -11.87 3.05
N ARG A 188 -11.60 -10.80 3.28
CA ARG A 188 -11.31 -9.49 2.70
C ARG A 188 -9.96 -8.94 3.21
N PRO A 189 -9.04 -8.54 2.31
CA PRO A 189 -7.72 -8.12 2.73
C PRO A 189 -7.62 -6.62 2.93
N PHE A 190 -6.79 -6.21 3.89
CA PHE A 190 -6.06 -4.96 3.76
C PHE A 190 -4.91 -5.13 2.77
N ILE A 191 -4.76 -4.18 1.86
CA ILE A 191 -3.66 -4.17 0.90
C ILE A 191 -2.58 -3.22 1.40
N LEU A 192 -1.34 -3.70 1.43
CA LEU A 192 -0.14 -2.93 1.73
C LEU A 192 0.91 -3.17 0.63
N SER A 193 1.51 -2.10 0.12
CA SER A 193 2.53 -2.21 -0.91
C SER A 193 3.92 -2.32 -0.30
N ALA A 194 4.61 -3.41 -0.64
CA ALA A 194 6.04 -3.58 -0.39
C ALA A 194 6.83 -3.61 -1.72
N ASP A 195 6.19 -3.21 -2.83
CA ASP A 195 6.79 -3.20 -4.16
C ASP A 195 8.03 -2.30 -4.24
N TRP A 196 8.07 -1.26 -3.40
CA TRP A 196 9.06 -0.19 -3.39
C TRP A 196 10.36 -0.50 -2.63
N LEU A 197 10.40 -1.57 -1.82
CA LEU A 197 11.49 -1.80 -0.85
C LEU A 197 12.88 -1.96 -1.51
N ASN A 198 12.96 -2.68 -2.64
CA ASN A 198 14.22 -2.82 -3.37
C ASN A 198 14.73 -1.48 -3.92
N ASP A 199 13.83 -0.60 -4.34
CA ASP A 199 14.22 0.70 -4.90
C ASP A 199 14.77 1.65 -3.82
N VAL A 200 14.32 1.54 -2.57
CA VAL A 200 14.94 2.22 -1.42
C VAL A 200 16.43 1.90 -1.35
N VAL A 201 16.77 0.61 -1.40
CA VAL A 201 18.17 0.15 -1.30
C VAL A 201 18.99 0.63 -2.49
N ILE A 202 18.45 0.52 -3.71
CA ILE A 202 19.15 0.95 -4.93
C ILE A 202 19.40 2.45 -4.92
N SER A 203 18.47 3.23 -4.35
CA SER A 203 18.56 4.68 -4.24
C SER A 203 19.39 5.15 -3.03
N GLY A 204 19.99 4.22 -2.27
CA GLY A 204 20.82 4.53 -1.11
C GLY A 204 20.04 4.92 0.15
N GLY A 205 18.75 4.64 0.20
CA GLY A 205 17.90 4.85 1.37
C GLY A 205 18.07 3.77 2.44
N ASP A 206 17.54 4.04 3.63
CA ASP A 206 17.59 3.12 4.77
C ASP A 206 16.46 2.08 4.71
N ILE A 207 16.83 0.83 4.46
CA ILE A 207 15.90 -0.30 4.44
C ILE A 207 15.30 -0.59 5.82
N HIS A 208 16.00 -0.27 6.92
CA HIS A 208 15.47 -0.47 8.27
C HIS A 208 14.31 0.48 8.53
N GLU A 209 14.44 1.76 8.19
CA GLU A 209 13.33 2.72 8.30
C GLU A 209 12.15 2.33 7.40
N ALA A 210 12.40 1.82 6.20
CA ALA A 210 11.36 1.35 5.30
C ALA A 210 10.60 0.14 5.86
N LEU A 211 11.31 -0.80 6.49
CA LEU A 211 10.69 -1.94 7.16
C LEU A 211 9.92 -1.53 8.42
N ASP A 212 10.46 -0.58 9.20
CA ASP A 212 9.81 -0.06 10.39
C ASP A 212 8.54 0.73 10.02
N PHE A 213 8.54 1.42 8.87
CA PHE A 213 7.33 2.05 8.31
C PHE A 213 6.23 1.01 8.04
N LEU A 214 6.55 -0.08 7.33
CA LEU A 214 5.58 -1.14 7.06
C LEU A 214 5.12 -1.84 8.34
N GLU A 215 6.01 -1.98 9.33
CA GLU A 215 5.66 -2.47 10.65
C GLU A 215 4.63 -1.56 11.35
N VAL A 216 4.78 -0.24 11.23
CA VAL A 216 3.78 0.73 11.72
C VAL A 216 2.43 0.52 11.02
N GLU A 217 2.42 0.36 9.69
CA GLU A 217 1.18 0.12 8.94
C GLU A 217 0.49 -1.18 9.35
N ILE A 218 1.24 -2.28 9.48
CA ILE A 218 0.71 -3.58 9.93
C ILE A 218 0.16 -3.46 11.36
N ASN A 219 0.84 -2.77 12.26
CA ASN A 219 0.35 -2.59 13.62
C ASN A 219 -0.92 -1.75 13.66
N ILE A 220 -1.04 -0.74 12.79
CA ILE A 220 -2.27 0.02 12.67
C ILE A 220 -3.41 -0.86 12.14
N ALA A 221 -3.16 -1.63 11.08
CA ALA A 221 -4.11 -2.61 10.55
C ALA A 221 -4.61 -3.58 11.65
N ARG A 222 -3.70 -4.12 12.47
CA ARG A 222 -4.03 -5.04 13.58
C ARG A 222 -4.83 -4.38 14.71
N GLY A 223 -4.65 -3.08 14.94
CA GLY A 223 -5.42 -2.38 15.96
C GLY A 223 -6.79 -1.87 15.49
N ILE A 224 -7.02 -1.78 14.18
CA ILE A 224 -8.32 -1.35 13.62
C ILE A 224 -9.18 -2.52 13.11
N ALA A 225 -8.60 -3.69 12.84
CA ALA A 225 -9.33 -4.90 12.44
C ALA A 225 -8.84 -6.15 13.19
N GLU A 226 -9.73 -6.81 13.93
CA GLU A 226 -9.40 -8.01 14.72
C GLU A 226 -9.07 -9.23 13.83
N GLY A 227 -9.66 -9.29 12.63
CA GLY A 227 -9.50 -10.43 11.72
C GLY A 227 -8.05 -10.65 11.28
N VAL A 228 -7.26 -9.59 11.17
CA VAL A 228 -5.85 -9.64 10.75
C VAL A 228 -4.87 -10.02 11.87
N VAL A 229 -5.36 -10.26 13.10
CA VAL A 229 -4.52 -10.68 14.24
C VAL A 229 -4.28 -12.19 14.23
N LYS A 230 -5.08 -12.95 13.47
CA LYS A 230 -5.08 -14.42 13.46
C LYS A 230 -3.80 -15.00 12.82
N PRO A 231 -3.35 -16.20 13.24
CA PRO A 231 -2.29 -16.92 12.55
C PRO A 231 -2.62 -17.11 11.07
N GLY A 232 -1.64 -16.85 10.18
CA GLY A 232 -1.84 -16.98 8.74
C GLY A 232 -2.56 -15.82 8.06
N ALA A 233 -2.83 -14.71 8.76
CA ALA A 233 -3.45 -13.52 8.18
C ALA A 233 -2.59 -12.85 7.07
N PHE A 234 -1.27 -13.10 7.05
CA PHE A 234 -0.38 -12.49 6.07
C PHE A 234 -0.30 -13.29 4.77
N GLN A 235 -0.54 -12.60 3.65
CA GLN A 235 -0.41 -13.13 2.30
C GLN A 235 0.61 -12.29 1.54
N ILE A 236 1.56 -12.94 0.86
CA ILE A 236 2.49 -12.24 -0.04
C ILE A 236 1.98 -12.41 -1.47
N PHE A 237 1.65 -11.29 -2.11
CA PHE A 237 1.13 -11.27 -3.46
C PHE A 237 2.19 -10.79 -4.46
N ASP A 238 2.37 -11.56 -5.52
CA ASP A 238 3.26 -11.24 -6.63
C ASP A 238 2.44 -10.99 -7.89
N GLY A 239 2.41 -9.72 -8.31
CA GLY A 239 1.71 -9.27 -9.50
C GLY A 239 2.35 -9.72 -10.81
N GLN A 240 3.61 -10.19 -10.77
CA GLN A 240 4.41 -10.57 -11.95
C GLN A 240 4.55 -9.46 -12.99
N ARG A 241 4.58 -8.20 -12.53
CA ARG A 241 4.75 -7.00 -13.38
C ARG A 241 6.15 -6.42 -13.28
N LEU A 242 6.82 -6.58 -12.13
CA LEU A 242 8.22 -6.17 -11.95
C LEU A 242 9.18 -7.27 -12.41
N ASP A 243 10.43 -6.90 -12.66
CA ASP A 243 11.48 -7.86 -12.98
C ASP A 243 11.69 -8.86 -11.83
N THR A 244 12.16 -10.07 -12.17
CA THR A 244 12.34 -11.17 -11.22
C THR A 244 13.23 -10.79 -10.04
N MET A 245 14.30 -10.02 -10.27
CA MET A 245 15.27 -9.70 -9.22
C MET A 245 14.68 -8.70 -8.22
N THR A 246 13.98 -7.68 -8.71
CA THR A 246 13.24 -6.74 -7.86
C THR A 246 12.22 -7.47 -7.00
N THR A 247 11.42 -8.35 -7.62
CA THR A 247 10.38 -9.13 -6.92
C THR A 247 10.95 -10.06 -5.85
N VAL A 248 12.05 -10.78 -6.16
CA VAL A 248 12.73 -11.66 -5.20
C VAL A 248 13.26 -10.87 -3.99
N ARG A 249 13.84 -9.70 -4.22
CA ARG A 249 14.37 -8.85 -3.14
C ARG A 249 13.26 -8.26 -2.28
N ASN A 250 12.21 -7.72 -2.88
CA ASN A 250 11.02 -7.25 -2.15
C ASN A 250 10.45 -8.36 -1.27
N ARG A 251 10.28 -9.57 -1.83
CA ARG A 251 9.82 -10.75 -1.09
C ARG A 251 10.74 -11.11 0.07
N ALA A 252 12.05 -11.07 -0.11
CA ALA A 252 13.01 -11.35 0.96
C ALA A 252 12.89 -10.33 2.10
N PHE A 253 12.72 -9.04 1.81
CA PHE A 253 12.49 -8.01 2.82
C PHE A 253 11.17 -8.22 3.57
N VAL A 254 10.09 -8.51 2.85
CA VAL A 254 8.79 -8.83 3.45
C VAL A 254 8.88 -10.05 4.36
N HIS A 255 9.56 -11.13 3.95
CA HIS A 255 9.74 -12.29 4.84
C HIS A 255 10.49 -11.95 6.12
N ARG A 256 11.54 -11.11 6.05
CA ARG A 256 12.26 -10.64 7.25
C ARG A 256 11.36 -9.83 8.18
N LEU A 257 10.51 -8.96 7.61
CA LEU A 257 9.51 -8.21 8.37
C LEU A 257 8.53 -9.14 9.06
N LEU A 258 7.93 -10.08 8.33
CA LEU A 258 6.92 -10.99 8.87
C LEU A 258 7.46 -11.91 9.98
N GLN A 259 8.76 -12.26 9.95
CA GLN A 259 9.40 -12.99 11.04
C GLN A 259 9.30 -12.27 12.39
N ARG A 260 9.25 -10.93 12.41
CA ARG A 260 9.08 -10.12 13.64
C ARG A 260 7.71 -10.36 14.28
N PHE A 261 6.68 -10.61 13.47
CA PHE A 261 5.30 -10.83 13.93
C PHE A 261 4.98 -12.27 14.29
N THR A 262 5.76 -13.24 13.80
CA THR A 262 5.60 -14.66 14.15
C THR A 262 6.35 -15.08 15.41
N ARG A 263 7.26 -14.23 15.90
CA ARG A 263 8.10 -14.50 17.09
C ARG A 263 7.70 -13.69 18.32
N ALA A 264 6.76 -12.75 18.17
CA ALA A 264 6.19 -11.93 19.23
C ALA A 264 4.86 -12.54 19.70
#